data_AF-A0A0A2APZ9-F1
#
_entry.id   AF-A0A0A2APZ9-F1
#
_cell.length_a   1.000
_cell.length_b   1.000
_cell.length_c   1.000
_cell.angle_alpha   90.00
_cell.angle_beta   90.00
_cell.angle_gamma   90.00
#
_symmetry.space_group_name_H-M   'P 1'
#
loop_
_entity.id
_entity.type
_entity.pdbx_description
1 polymer ?
#
loop_
_entity_poly.entity_id
_entity_poly.type
_entity_poly.pdbx_seq_one_letter_code
_entity_poly.pdbx_strand_id
1 'polypeptide(L)'
;MEPYLLQDEELRELIVKIPGWEINNAQIQKDFKFNNFIEAFSFMTKIALICEKYNHHPNWENVYSKVTIRLSTHDLGGITNLDQTIALEINKVFYQ
;
A
#
# COMPACT_ATOMS: atom_id res chain seq x y z
N MET A 1 -1.06 4.63 15.92
CA MET A 1 0.38 4.29 16.04
C MET A 1 1.13 5.52 15.56
N GLU A 2 2.11 5.98 16.31
CA GLU A 2 2.95 7.10 15.85
C GLU A 2 3.81 6.63 14.65
N PRO A 3 3.79 7.33 13.51
CA PRO A 3 4.59 6.97 12.36
C PRO A 3 6.07 7.31 12.59
N TYR A 4 6.98 6.46 12.12
CA TYR A 4 8.42 6.71 12.09
C TYR A 4 9.03 6.21 10.78
N LEU A 5 10.07 6.90 10.32
CA LEU A 5 10.81 6.53 9.10
C LEU A 5 11.56 5.22 9.31
N LEU A 6 11.35 4.28 8.39
CA LEU A 6 12.09 3.03 8.38
C LEU A 6 13.56 3.28 8.00
N GLN A 7 14.45 2.58 8.70
CA GLN A 7 15.89 2.61 8.41
C GLN A 7 16.29 1.54 7.39
N ASP A 8 17.52 1.62 6.87
CA ASP A 8 18.02 0.73 5.81
C ASP A 8 17.76 -0.76 6.06
N GLU A 9 17.97 -1.23 7.29
CA GLU A 9 17.74 -2.64 7.63
C GLU A 9 16.24 -2.99 7.62
N GLU A 10 15.40 -2.11 8.15
CA GLU A 10 13.94 -2.30 8.15
C GLU A 10 13.37 -2.25 6.73
N LEU A 11 13.91 -1.39 5.87
CA LEU A 11 13.57 -1.31 4.44
C LEU A 11 13.94 -2.59 3.69
N ARG A 12 15.08 -3.22 4.02
CA ARG A 12 15.47 -4.52 3.45
C ARG A 12 14.51 -5.63 3.87
N GLU A 13 14.15 -5.67 5.15
CA GLU A 13 13.18 -6.64 5.66
C GLU A 13 11.75 -6.39 5.16
N LEU A 14 11.43 -5.14 4.83
CA LEU A 14 10.08 -4.72 4.44
C LEU A 14 9.58 -5.55 3.25
N ILE A 15 10.37 -5.64 2.17
CA ILE A 15 9.96 -6.36 0.95
C ILE A 15 9.64 -7.84 1.22
N VAL A 16 10.34 -8.46 2.18
CA VAL A 16 10.05 -9.83 2.61
C VAL A 16 8.71 -9.91 3.33
N LYS A 17 8.39 -8.92 4.16
CA LYS A 17 7.13 -8.83 4.92
C LYS A 17 5.92 -8.49 4.04
N ILE A 18 6.11 -7.70 2.97
CA ILE A 18 5.04 -7.28 2.05
C ILE A 18 5.24 -7.84 0.64
N PRO A 19 5.03 -9.16 0.42
CA PRO A 19 5.32 -9.80 -0.85
C PRO A 19 4.56 -9.16 -2.03
N GLY A 20 5.29 -8.98 -3.13
CA GLY A 20 4.83 -8.35 -4.37
C GLY A 20 4.80 -6.83 -4.35
N TRP A 21 5.17 -6.18 -3.23
CA TRP A 21 5.46 -4.75 -3.20
C TRP A 21 6.94 -4.52 -3.51
N GLU A 22 7.24 -3.36 -4.08
CA GLU A 22 8.58 -2.93 -4.44
C GLU A 22 8.85 -1.56 -3.83
N ILE A 23 10.09 -1.31 -3.40
CA ILE A 23 10.54 0.03 -3.00
C ILE A 23 10.96 0.78 -4.26
N ASN A 24 10.40 1.97 -4.46
CA ASN A 24 10.77 2.87 -5.53
C ASN A 24 10.97 4.27 -4.94
N ASN A 25 12.24 4.69 -4.80
CA ASN A 25 12.61 5.92 -4.08
C ASN A 25 12.03 5.93 -2.65
N ALA A 26 11.28 6.97 -2.29
CA ALA A 26 10.74 7.20 -0.95
C ALA A 26 9.32 6.61 -0.75
N GLN A 27 8.92 5.62 -1.55
CA GLN A 27 7.60 5.00 -1.50
C GLN A 27 7.68 3.50 -1.82
N ILE A 28 6.68 2.75 -1.35
CA ILE A 28 6.42 1.38 -1.81
C ILE A 28 5.33 1.37 -2.86
N GLN A 29 5.43 0.50 -3.86
CA GLN A 29 4.47 0.37 -4.94
C GLN A 29 4.07 -1.09 -5.18
N LYS A 30 2.81 -1.33 -5.54
CA LYS A 30 2.34 -2.62 -6.08
C LYS A 30 1.25 -2.43 -7.11
N ASP A 31 1.31 -3.26 -8.16
CA ASP A 31 0.28 -3.38 -9.18
C ASP A 31 -0.65 -4.56 -8.86
N PHE A 32 -1.96 -4.31 -8.87
CA PHE A 32 -3.00 -5.31 -8.67
C PHE A 32 -3.81 -5.45 -9.96
N LYS A 33 -4.06 -6.68 -10.39
CA LYS A 33 -4.80 -7.00 -11.61
C LYS A 33 -6.02 -7.85 -11.28
N PHE A 34 -7.15 -7.47 -11.86
CA PHE A 34 -8.45 -8.09 -11.69
C PHE A 34 -9.04 -8.49 -13.04
N ASN A 35 -10.15 -9.24 -13.03
CA ASN A 35 -10.80 -9.67 -14.27
C ASN A 35 -11.54 -8.52 -14.96
N ASN A 36 -12.10 -7.59 -14.18
CA ASN A 36 -12.92 -6.48 -14.66
C ASN A 36 -12.86 -5.27 -13.73
N PHE A 37 -13.51 -4.17 -14.13
CA PHE A 37 -13.56 -2.93 -13.36
C PHE A 37 -14.34 -3.05 -12.05
N ILE A 38 -15.40 -3.88 -11.99
CA ILE A 38 -16.22 -4.03 -10.78
C ILE A 38 -15.40 -4.66 -9.65
N GLU A 39 -14.62 -5.69 -9.96
CA GLU A 39 -13.71 -6.32 -9.00
C GLU A 39 -12.63 -5.33 -8.50
N ALA A 40 -12.00 -4.60 -9.43
CA ALA A 40 -11.00 -3.59 -9.09
C ALA A 40 -11.57 -2.49 -8.17
N PHE A 41 -12.77 -1.99 -8.47
CA PHE A 41 -13.38 -0.92 -7.67
C PHE A 41 -13.92 -1.44 -6.33
N SER A 42 -14.37 -2.69 -6.27
CA SER A 42 -14.74 -3.36 -5.00
C SER A 42 -13.53 -3.51 -4.08
N PHE A 43 -12.38 -3.88 -4.65
CA PHE A 43 -11.10 -3.90 -3.94
C PHE A 43 -10.71 -2.51 -3.42
N MET A 44 -10.79 -1.48 -4.27
CA MET A 44 -10.52 -0.09 -3.86
C MET A 44 -11.43 0.39 -2.73
N THR A 45 -12.72 0.03 -2.75
CA THR A 45 -13.67 0.38 -1.68
C THR A 45 -13.25 -0.21 -0.33
N LYS A 46 -12.80 -1.47 -0.31
CA LYS A 46 -12.29 -2.11 0.92
C LYS A 46 -11.03 -1.40 1.44
N ILE A 47 -10.14 -0.97 0.54
CA ILE A 47 -8.93 -0.22 0.90
C ILE A 47 -9.30 1.15 1.49
N ALA A 48 -10.29 1.85 0.93
CA ALA A 48 -10.72 3.14 1.46
C ALA A 48 -11.12 3.04 2.95
N LEU A 49 -11.81 1.97 3.36
CA LEU A 49 -12.15 1.73 4.77
C LEU A 49 -10.91 1.50 5.65
N ILE A 50 -9.88 0.83 5.13
CA ILE A 50 -8.60 0.66 5.82
C ILE A 50 -7.93 2.03 5.97
N CYS A 51 -7.85 2.81 4.89
CA CYS A 51 -7.22 4.13 4.92
C CYS A 51 -7.86 5.07 5.95
N GLU A 52 -9.19 5.12 6.03
CA GLU A 52 -9.90 5.91 7.03
C GLU A 52 -9.63 5.42 8.45
N LYS A 53 -9.59 4.11 8.68
CA LYS A 53 -9.25 3.53 10.00
C LYS A 53 -7.86 3.95 10.49
N TYR A 54 -6.90 4.05 9.58
CA TYR A 54 -5.51 4.42 9.91
C TYR A 54 -5.23 5.92 9.72
N ASN A 55 -6.19 6.70 9.22
CA ASN A 55 -6.03 8.09 8.78
C ASN A 55 -4.78 8.26 7.89
N HIS A 56 -4.62 7.39 6.91
CA HIS A 56 -3.48 7.38 6.00
C HIS A 56 -3.87 6.87 4.61
N HIS A 57 -3.62 7.69 3.60
CA HIS A 57 -4.22 7.54 2.27
C HIS A 57 -3.14 7.28 1.22
N PRO A 58 -3.35 6.31 0.29
CA PRO A 58 -2.41 6.04 -0.78
C PRO A 58 -2.49 7.08 -1.89
N ASN A 59 -1.41 7.16 -2.67
CA ASN A 59 -1.52 7.59 -4.05
C ASN A 59 -1.83 6.37 -4.91
N TRP A 60 -2.95 6.38 -5.63
CA TRP A 60 -3.30 5.26 -6.52
C TRP A 60 -3.76 5.71 -7.89
N GLU A 61 -3.73 4.78 -8.83
CA GLU A 61 -4.26 4.93 -10.17
C GLU A 61 -5.06 3.68 -10.51
N ASN A 62 -6.23 3.84 -11.14
CA ASN A 62 -7.02 2.73 -11.64
C ASN A 62 -7.33 2.89 -13.12
N VAL A 63 -6.95 1.87 -13.91
CA VAL A 63 -7.24 1.78 -15.34
C VAL A 63 -7.93 0.45 -15.61
N TYR A 64 -9.26 0.50 -15.80
CA TYR A 64 -10.12 -0.67 -15.94
C TYR A 64 -9.88 -1.68 -14.80
N SER A 65 -9.29 -2.84 -15.10
CA SER A 65 -9.06 -3.90 -14.14
C SER A 65 -7.67 -3.87 -13.47
N LYS A 66 -6.88 -2.81 -13.69
CA LYS A 66 -5.57 -2.62 -13.04
C LYS A 66 -5.66 -1.52 -11.98
N VAL A 67 -5.14 -1.76 -10.79
CA VAL A 67 -4.98 -0.76 -9.72
C VAL A 67 -3.51 -0.72 -9.35
N THR A 68 -2.88 0.44 -9.49
CA THR A 68 -1.52 0.71 -9.04
C THR A 68 -1.59 1.48 -7.74
N ILE A 69 -0.98 0.98 -6.67
CA ILE A 69 -0.99 1.64 -5.35
C ILE A 69 0.43 2.01 -4.95
N ARG A 70 0.61 3.25 -4.49
CA ARG A 70 1.83 3.78 -3.89
C ARG A 70 1.56 4.27 -2.48
N LEU A 71 2.41 3.89 -1.54
CA LEU A 71 2.34 4.30 -0.13
C LEU A 71 3.64 4.97 0.28
N SER A 72 3.50 6.13 0.92
CA SER A 72 4.56 6.89 1.58
C SER A 72 3.90 7.82 2.58
N THR A 73 4.58 8.14 3.67
CA THR A 73 4.10 9.09 4.66
C THR A 73 4.60 10.49 4.30
N HIS A 74 3.74 11.27 3.66
CA HIS A 74 4.08 12.60 3.13
C HIS A 74 4.68 13.55 4.18
N ASP A 75 4.11 13.57 5.39
CA ASP A 75 4.55 14.46 6.47
C ASP A 75 5.98 14.18 6.93
N LEU A 76 6.44 12.92 6.81
CA LEU A 76 7.79 12.49 7.16
C LEU A 76 8.71 12.36 5.94
N GLY A 77 8.18 12.55 4.72
CA GLY A 77 8.95 12.52 3.48
C GLY A 77 9.49 11.14 3.10
N GLY A 78 8.89 10.04 3.58
CA GLY A 78 9.41 8.70 3.31
C GLY A 78 8.53 7.54 3.77
N ILE A 79 9.07 6.33 3.62
CA ILE A 79 8.40 5.08 3.99
C ILE A 79 8.45 4.91 5.51
N THR A 80 7.30 4.62 6.10
CA THR A 80 7.17 4.40 7.55
C THR A 80 6.60 3.03 7.88
N ASN A 81 6.62 2.70 9.17
CA ASN A 81 5.86 1.60 9.75
C ASN A 81 4.34 1.64 9.42
N LEU A 82 3.78 2.83 9.16
CA LEU A 82 2.38 2.96 8.77
C LEU A 82 2.15 2.49 7.33
N ASP A 83 3.06 2.82 6.41
CA ASP A 83 3.03 2.33 5.02
C ASP A 83 3.14 0.79 4.98
N GLN A 84 4.03 0.21 5.79
CA GLN A 84 4.12 -1.24 5.97
C GLN A 84 2.80 -1.83 6.46
N THR A 85 2.18 -1.22 7.47
CA THR A 85 0.93 -1.71 8.06
C THR A 85 -0.19 -1.72 7.03
N ILE A 86 -0.35 -0.64 6.27
CA ILE A 86 -1.38 -0.56 5.23
C ILE A 86 -1.10 -1.53 4.09
N ALA A 87 0.15 -1.66 3.63
CA ALA A 87 0.52 -2.63 2.60
C ALA A 87 0.17 -4.08 2.98
N LEU A 88 0.36 -4.45 4.26
CA LEU A 88 -0.04 -5.76 4.80
C LEU A 88 -1.56 -5.95 4.77
N GLU A 89 -2.33 -4.94 5.21
CA GLU A 89 -3.80 -4.99 5.18
C GLU A 89 -4.33 -5.09 3.74
N ILE A 90 -3.75 -4.32 2.80
CA ILE A 90 -4.08 -4.40 1.37
C ILE A 90 -3.80 -5.81 0.82
N ASN A 91 -2.65 -6.40 1.15
CA ASN A 91 -2.35 -7.77 0.74
C ASN A 91 -3.38 -8.76 1.28
N LYS A 92 -3.81 -8.64 2.54
CA LYS A 92 -4.88 -9.49 3.10
C LYS A 92 -6.17 -9.36 2.30
N VAL A 93 -6.56 -8.14 1.92
CA VAL A 93 -7.76 -7.91 1.11
C VAL A 93 -7.63 -8.51 -0.30
N PHE A 94 -6.43 -8.50 -0.89
CA PHE A 94 -6.20 -9.01 -2.24
C PHE A 94 -6.20 -10.54 -2.32
N TYR A 95 -5.69 -11.22 -1.29
CA TYR A 95 -5.58 -12.68 -1.25
C TYR A 95 -6.75 -13.38 -0.53
N GLN A 96 -7.79 -12.63 -0.14
CA GLN A 96 -9.07 -13.16 0.34
C GLN A 96 -9.93 -13.63 -0.83
#